data_AF-A0A5X8Y4L3-F1
#
_entry.id   AF-A0A5X8Y4L3-F1
#
_cell.length_a   1.000
_cell.length_b   1.000
_cell.length_c   1.000
_cell.angle_alpha   90.00
_cell.angle_beta   90.00
_cell.angle_gamma   90.00
#
_symmetry.space_group_name_H-M   'P 1'
#
loop_
_entity.id
_entity.type
_entity.pdbx_description
1 polymer ?
#
loop_
_entity_poly.entity_id
_entity_poly.type
_entity_poly.pdbx_seq_one_letter_code
_entity_poly.pdbx_strand_id
1 'polypeptide(L)' 'VVWDAVTSQVYAATRAGGTVAVLDRDGKLVANIPMNNTPNHLTIAPDGTVYLVSMYGTGGDKLQTGSVTKITLRK' A
#
# COMPACT_ATOMS: atom_id res chain seq x y z
N VAL A 1 -5.01 6.43 -2.34
CA VAL A 1 -5.43 5.43 -3.35
C VAL A 1 -4.63 5.69 -4.62
N VAL A 2 -4.21 4.65 -5.34
CA VAL A 2 -3.56 4.77 -6.66
C VAL A 2 -4.09 3.71 -7.61
N TRP A 3 -3.99 3.99 -8.91
CA TRP A 3 -4.40 3.09 -9.98
C TRP A 3 -3.19 2.67 -10.78
N ASP A 4 -3.01 1.37 -10.95
CA ASP A 4 -2.06 0.80 -11.89
C ASP A 4 -2.76 0.51 -13.22
N ALA A 5 -2.47 1.34 -14.23
CA ALA A 5 -3.04 1.20 -15.56
C ALA A 5 -2.53 -0.04 -16.31
N VAL A 6 -1.36 -0.58 -15.96
CA VAL A 6 -0.79 -1.77 -16.60
C VAL A 6 -1.53 -3.02 -16.12
N THR A 7 -1.68 -3.19 -14.81
CA THR A 7 -2.31 -4.38 -14.21
C THR A 7 -3.81 -4.24 -14.02
N SER A 8 -4.35 -3.04 -14.19
CA SER A 8 -5.76 -2.73 -13.93
C SER A 8 -6.18 -2.94 -12.47
N GLN A 9 -5.29 -2.61 -11.55
CA GLN A 9 -5.50 -2.75 -10.11
C GLN A 9 -5.55 -1.40 -9.41
N VAL A 10 -6.47 -1.27 -8.44
CA VAL A 10 -6.51 -0.14 -7.51
C VAL A 10 -5.83 -0.55 -6.20
N TYR A 11 -4.92 0.28 -5.71
CA TYR A 11 -4.30 0.11 -4.40
C TYR A 11 -4.83 1.16 -3.43
N ALA A 12 -5.37 0.73 -2.29
CA ALA A 12 -5.90 1.60 -1.25
C ALA A 12 -5.23 1.30 0.10
N ALA A 13 -4.56 2.32 0.65
CA ALA A 13 -4.04 2.25 2.01
C ALA A 13 -5.21 2.28 3.00
N THR A 14 -5.31 1.26 3.86
CA THR A 14 -6.30 1.21 4.93
C THR A 14 -5.61 1.43 6.27
N ARG A 15 -5.55 2.70 6.69
CA ARG A 15 -4.74 3.09 7.86
C ARG A 15 -5.14 2.37 9.13
N ALA A 16 -6.43 2.35 9.45
CA ALA A 16 -6.95 1.67 10.64
C ALA A 16 -6.95 0.14 10.50
N GLY A 17 -7.03 -0.36 9.26
CA GLY A 17 -6.98 -1.79 8.97
C GLY A 17 -5.56 -2.37 8.97
N GLY A 18 -4.52 -1.51 8.91
CA GLY A 18 -3.13 -1.96 8.84
C GLY A 18 -2.83 -2.74 7.56
N THR A 19 -3.50 -2.42 6.45
CA THR A 19 -3.31 -3.15 5.17
C THR A 19 -3.26 -2.22 3.97
N VAL A 20 -2.82 -2.76 2.83
CA VAL A 20 -3.13 -2.22 1.50
C VAL A 20 -4.12 -3.16 0.82
N ALA A 21 -5.33 -2.67 0.60
CA ALA A 21 -6.33 -3.36 -0.19
C ALA A 21 -5.99 -3.21 -1.68
N VAL A 22 -6.03 -4.31 -2.43
CA VAL A 22 -5.88 -4.34 -3.88
C VAL A 22 -7.22 -4.73 -4.47
N LEU A 23 -7.79 -3.87 -5.31
CA LEU A 23 -9.08 -4.06 -5.95
C LEU A 23 -8.92 -4.18 -7.47
N ASP A 24 -9.84 -4.87 -8.13
CA ASP A 24 -10.00 -4.76 -9.59
C ASP A 24 -10.83 -3.52 -9.98
N ARG A 25 -11.10 -3.36 -11.28
CA ARG A 25 -11.86 -2.23 -11.86
C ARG A 25 -13.29 -2.11 -11.34
N ASP A 26 -13.88 -3.23 -10.93
CA ASP A 26 -15.26 -3.29 -10.44
C ASP A 26 -15.32 -3.07 -8.92
N GLY A 27 -14.16 -2.82 -8.28
CA GLY A 27 -14.05 -2.59 -6.85
C GLY A 27 -14.02 -3.87 -6.02
N LYS A 28 -13.87 -5.03 -6.63
CA LYS A 28 -13.75 -6.30 -5.90
C LYS A 28 -12.34 -6.45 -5.35
N LEU A 29 -12.25 -6.87 -4.08
CA LEU A 29 -10.99 -7.18 -3.42
C LEU A 29 -10.32 -8.41 -4.05
N VAL A 30 -9.14 -8.21 -4.63
CA VAL A 30 -8.32 -9.26 -5.27
C VAL A 30 -7.09 -9.62 -4.45
N ALA A 31 -6.61 -8.71 -3.60
CA ALA A 31 -5.61 -9.02 -2.57
C ALA A 31 -5.75 -8.09 -1.37
N ASN A 32 -5.27 -8.53 -0.21
CA ASN A 32 -5.22 -7.71 1.00
C ASN A 32 -3.84 -7.87 1.64
N ILE A 33 -2.97 -6.87 1.47
CA ILE A 33 -1.56 -6.97 1.83
C ILE A 33 -1.37 -6.46 3.27
N PRO A 34 -0.93 -7.31 4.22
CA PRO A 34 -0.71 -6.88 5.60
C PRO A 34 0.48 -5.93 5.69
N MET A 35 0.29 -4.82 6.40
CA MET A 35 1.33 -3.84 6.72
C MET A 35 1.63 -3.90 8.21
N ASN A 36 2.88 -3.71 8.59
CA ASN A 36 3.34 -3.74 9.99
C ASN A 36 3.25 -2.37 10.69
N ASN A 37 2.65 -1.37 10.06
CA ASN A 37 2.69 0.04 10.43
C ASN A 37 1.36 0.75 10.08
N THR A 38 1.32 2.09 10.09
CA THR A 38 0.12 2.85 9.68
C THR A 38 0.23 3.29 8.20
N PRO A 39 -0.26 2.47 7.24
CA PRO A 39 -0.20 2.83 5.82
C PRO A 39 -0.99 4.11 5.59
N ASN A 40 -0.42 5.07 4.85
CA ASN A 40 -0.99 6.39 4.73
C ASN A 40 -1.13 6.83 3.27
N HIS A 41 -0.01 7.11 2.58
CA HIS A 41 -0.04 7.64 1.22
C HIS A 41 0.56 6.62 0.24
N LEU A 42 -0.04 6.50 -0.93
CA LEU A 42 0.45 5.68 -2.03
C LEU A 42 0.81 6.57 -3.23
N THR A 43 1.84 6.19 -3.98
CA THR A 43 2.14 6.71 -5.32
C THR A 43 2.53 5.57 -6.25
N ILE A 44 2.40 5.76 -7.56
CA ILE A 44 2.81 4.79 -8.57
C ILE A 44 3.88 5.40 -9.48
N ALA A 45 4.95 4.66 -9.73
CA ALA A 45 6.00 5.05 -10.65
C ALA A 45 5.65 4.65 -12.10
N PRO A 46 6.29 5.24 -13.12
CA PRO A 46 6.02 4.91 -14.53
C PRO A 46 6.22 3.44 -14.89
N ASP A 47 7.03 2.70 -14.12
CA ASP A 47 7.29 1.27 -14.30
C ASP A 47 6.20 0.36 -13.67
N GLY A 48 5.14 0.95 -13.10
CA GLY A 48 4.07 0.23 -12.40
C GLY A 48 4.38 -0.12 -10.95
N THR A 49 5.56 0.24 -10.43
CA THR A 49 5.87 0.04 -9.01
C THR A 49 4.98 0.94 -8.14
N VAL A 50 4.34 0.34 -7.13
CA VAL A 50 3.59 1.08 -6.11
C VAL A 50 4.49 1.34 -4.89
N TYR A 51 4.58 2.60 -4.47
CA TYR A 51 5.26 3.00 -3.24
C TYR A 51 4.25 3.42 -2.18
N LEU A 52 4.42 2.90 -0.98
CA LEU A 52 3.63 3.23 0.21
C LEU A 52 4.50 4.03 1.19
N VAL A 53 3.99 5.17 1.63
CA VAL A 53 4.46 5.85 2.83
C VAL A 53 3.58 5.43 4.00
N SER A 54 4.23 4.94 5.05
CA SER A 54 3.59 4.66 6.32
C SER A 54 4.08 5.65 7.36
N MET A 55 3.13 6.20 8.11
CA MET A 55 3.43 7.09 9.22
C MET A 55 3.59 6.28 10.48
N TYR A 56 4.42 6.77 11.40
CA TYR A 56 4.74 6.12 12.66
C TYR A 56 5.43 4.76 12.43
N GLY A 57 6.39 4.42 13.29
CA GLY A 57 7.01 3.10 13.22
C GLY A 57 6.03 2.00 13.57
N THR A 58 6.53 0.77 13.58
CA THR A 58 5.75 -0.37 14.08
C THR A 58 5.36 -0.17 15.55
N GLY A 59 4.36 -0.91 16.04
CA GLY A 59 3.94 -0.82 17.43
C GLY A 59 5.12 -0.97 18.40
N GLY A 60 5.35 0.03 19.26
CA GLY A 60 6.49 0.07 20.19
C GLY A 60 7.68 0.90 19.71
N ASP A 61 7.68 1.39 18.47
CA ASP A 61 8.71 2.34 18.02
C ASP A 61 8.53 3.72 18.67
N LYS A 62 9.38 4.00 19.66
CA LYS A 62 9.42 5.28 20.38
C LYS A 62 9.90 6.44 19.49
N LEU A 63 10.65 6.14 18.43
CA LEU A 63 11.15 7.14 17.49
C LEU A 63 10.08 7.52 16.46
N GLN A 64 9.00 6.73 16.36
CA GLN A 64 7.91 6.94 15.40
C GLN A 64 8.41 7.08 13.96
N THR A 65 9.44 6.33 13.61
CA THR A 65 10.09 6.40 12.31
C THR A 65 9.16 5.77 11.27
N GLY A 66 8.59 6.62 10.41
CA GLY A 66 7.83 6.14 9.26
C GLY A 66 8.69 5.31 8.31
N SER A 67 8.05 4.67 7.33
CA SER A 67 8.75 3.86 6.34
C SER A 67 8.25 4.14 4.93
N VAL A 68 9.11 3.85 3.95
CA VAL A 68 8.72 3.74 2.55
C VAL A 68 8.81 2.27 2.15
N THR A 69 7.72 1.71 1.65
CA THR A 69 7.62 0.31 1.23
C THR A 69 7.36 0.22 -0.26
N LYS A 70 8.12 -0.63 -0.95
CA LYS A 70 7.88 -0.98 -2.36
C LYS A 70 6.93 -2.17 -2.44
N ILE A 71 5.84 -2.04 -3.20
CA ILE A 71 4.87 -3.10 -3.48
C ILE A 71 5.01 -3.45 -4.97
N THR A 72 5.25 -4.74 -5.24
CA THR A 72 5.38 -5.28 -6.59
C THR A 72 4.60 -6.58 -6.72
N LEU A 73 4.16 -6.90 -7.93
CA LEU A 73 3.66 -8.23 -8.23
C LEU A 73 4.72 -9.29 -7.93
N ARG A 74 4.28 -10.44 -7.41
CA ARG A 74 5.14 -11.63 -7.39
C ARG A 74 5.30 -12.11 -8.84
N LYS A 75 6.55 -12.38 -9.23
CA LYS A 75 6.85 -13.13 -10.46
C LYS A 75 6.48 -14.58 -10.29
#